data_AF-E9RJC4-F1
#
_entry.id   AF-E9RJC4-F1
#
_cell.length_a   1.000
_cell.length_b   1.000
_cell.length_c   1.000
_cell.angle_alpha   90.00
_cell.angle_beta   90.00
_cell.angle_gamma   90.00
#
_symmetry.space_group_name_H-M   'P 1'
#
loop_
_entity.id
_entity.type
_entity.pdbx_description
1 polymer ?
#
loop_
_entity_poly.entity_id
_entity_poly.type
_entity_poly.pdbx_seq_one_letter_code
_entity_poly.pdbx_strand_id
1 'polypeptide(L)'
;MQKVNFKNLTTTELNEFISKAAEELTKRANKSPRVITARKKVIEDAKSDLENLKDSTMCDGYEVGSYATVPEYHINRNKRVVTVLLKGYRSGRIYAKGIAKCDPRDTFNEHIGKAIALYRALSKKVPTKYLTVENPVEPEIGDIILTSYPEFENERIRVVKSMSEAMDEDAAMLRSPVVKNFTFIVDDSKSE
;
A
#
# COMPACT_ATOMS: atom_id res chain seq x y z
N MET A 1 -32.43 3.51 -11.88
CA MET A 1 -32.79 4.02 -10.54
C MET A 1 -34.31 3.97 -10.40
N GLN A 2 -34.86 3.18 -9.48
CA GLN A 2 -36.29 3.23 -9.15
C GLN A 2 -36.58 4.56 -8.43
N LYS A 3 -37.58 5.32 -8.90
CA LYS A 3 -38.06 6.51 -8.21
C LYS A 3 -38.89 6.05 -7.01
N VAL A 4 -38.42 6.31 -5.80
CA VAL A 4 -39.19 6.10 -4.57
C VAL A 4 -40.31 7.14 -4.53
N ASN A 5 -41.57 6.72 -4.42
CA ASN A 5 -42.71 7.62 -4.33
C ASN A 5 -42.96 7.98 -2.86
N PHE A 6 -42.36 9.08 -2.42
CA PHE A 6 -42.38 9.50 -1.01
C PHE A 6 -43.76 9.92 -0.49
N LYS A 7 -44.76 10.10 -1.36
CA LYS A 7 -46.09 10.61 -0.98
C LYS A 7 -46.98 9.58 -0.26
N ASN A 8 -46.63 8.30 -0.30
CA ASN A 8 -47.44 7.21 0.27
C ASN A 8 -46.77 6.53 1.48
N LEU A 9 -45.63 7.03 1.95
CA LEU A 9 -44.93 6.48 3.11
C LEU A 9 -45.57 7.00 4.40
N THR A 10 -45.72 6.10 5.37
CA THR A 10 -46.02 6.48 6.74
C THR A 10 -44.84 7.24 7.35
N THR A 11 -45.10 8.03 8.40
CA THR A 11 -44.05 8.76 9.13
C THR A 11 -42.93 7.83 9.62
N THR A 12 -43.27 6.60 10.01
CA THR A 12 -42.31 5.59 10.46
C THR A 12 -41.40 5.11 9.32
N GLU A 13 -41.97 4.76 8.16
CA GLU A 13 -41.19 4.31 7.00
C GLU A 13 -40.31 5.43 6.43
N LEU A 14 -40.78 6.68 6.48
CA LEU A 14 -40.00 7.85 6.10
C LEU A 14 -38.79 8.05 7.03
N ASN A 15 -38.98 7.93 8.34
CA ASN A 15 -37.90 8.04 9.32
C ASN A 15 -36.87 6.92 9.18
N GLU A 16 -37.31 5.68 8.90
CA GLU A 16 -36.42 4.56 8.65
C GLU A 16 -35.59 4.77 7.37
N PHE A 17 -36.21 5.27 6.30
CA PHE A 17 -35.50 5.62 5.06
C PHE A 17 -34.45 6.71 5.27
N ILE A 18 -34.79 7.78 6.00
CA ILE A 18 -33.88 8.87 6.33
C ILE A 18 -32.71 8.35 7.18
N SER A 19 -32.99 7.53 8.20
CA SER A 19 -31.96 6.94 9.06
C SER A 19 -30.98 6.09 8.25
N LYS A 20 -31.48 5.19 7.40
CA LYS A 20 -30.64 4.34 6.53
C LYS A 20 -29.80 5.15 5.54
N ALA A 21 -30.37 6.22 4.97
CA ALA A 21 -29.64 7.13 4.10
C ALA A 21 -28.52 7.88 4.84
N ALA A 22 -28.79 8.35 6.07
CA ALA A 22 -27.81 9.01 6.92
C ALA A 22 -26.66 8.06 7.33
N GLU A 23 -26.97 6.80 7.65
CA GLU A 23 -25.95 5.78 7.94
C GLU A 23 -25.05 5.50 6.73
N GLU A 24 -25.64 5.34 5.54
CA GLU A 24 -24.87 5.14 4.30
C GLU A 24 -23.99 6.34 3.97
N LEU A 25 -24.48 7.56 4.15
CA LEU A 25 -23.70 8.78 3.97
C LEU A 25 -22.52 8.85 4.96
N THR A 26 -22.76 8.49 6.22
CA THR A 26 -21.73 8.46 7.27
C THR A 26 -20.67 7.40 6.97
N LYS A 27 -21.08 6.20 6.54
CA LYS A 27 -20.16 5.14 6.11
C LYS A 27 -19.28 5.58 4.93
N ARG A 28 -19.86 6.27 3.95
CA ARG A 28 -19.12 6.82 2.80
C ARG A 28 -18.13 7.90 3.21
N ALA A 29 -18.55 8.85 4.04
CA ALA A 29 -17.70 9.93 4.52
C ALA A 29 -16.48 9.40 5.31
N ASN A 30 -16.67 8.35 6.12
CA ASN A 30 -15.60 7.77 6.93
C ASN A 30 -14.76 6.71 6.20
N LYS A 31 -15.11 6.34 4.96
CA LYS A 31 -14.40 5.27 4.24
C LYS A 31 -12.95 5.64 3.97
N SER A 32 -12.70 6.85 3.48
CA SER A 32 -11.35 7.31 3.13
C SER A 32 -10.41 7.34 4.34
N PRO A 33 -10.73 8.04 5.46
CA PRO A 33 -9.89 8.02 6.66
C PRO A 33 -9.66 6.61 7.22
N ARG A 34 -10.68 5.75 7.20
CA ARG A 34 -10.59 4.37 7.68
C ARG A 34 -9.62 3.53 6.84
N VAL A 35 -9.73 3.60 5.52
CA VAL A 35 -8.87 2.85 4.59
C VAL A 35 -7.42 3.30 4.72
N ILE A 36 -7.16 4.61 4.74
CA ILE A 36 -5.81 5.16 4.93
C ILE A 36 -5.22 4.68 6.26
N THR A 37 -6.00 4.76 7.35
CA THR A 37 -5.53 4.33 8.68
C THR A 37 -5.22 2.83 8.72
N ALA A 38 -6.11 2.00 8.16
CA ALA A 38 -5.89 0.56 8.09
C ALA A 38 -4.64 0.22 7.27
N ARG A 39 -4.43 0.89 6.13
CA ARG A 39 -3.27 0.70 5.27
C ARG A 39 -1.97 1.11 5.96
N LYS A 40 -1.95 2.27 6.63
CA LYS A 40 -0.80 2.71 7.45
C LYS A 40 -0.43 1.70 8.53
N LYS A 41 -1.43 1.15 9.23
CA LYS A 41 -1.20 0.10 10.23
C LYS A 41 -0.58 -1.16 9.61
N VAL A 42 -1.04 -1.59 8.43
CA VAL A 42 -0.47 -2.75 7.73
C VAL A 42 0.97 -2.49 7.30
N ILE A 43 1.30 -1.26 6.87
CA ILE A 43 2.68 -0.87 6.54
C ILE A 43 3.56 -0.90 7.79
N GLU A 44 3.09 -0.36 8.92
CA GLU A 44 3.83 -0.37 10.18
C GLU A 44 4.07 -1.80 10.69
N ASP A 45 3.03 -2.63 10.65
CA ASP A 45 3.13 -4.06 10.94
C ASP A 45 4.18 -4.74 10.04
N ALA A 46 4.21 -4.40 8.74
CA ALA A 46 5.19 -4.95 7.81
C ALA A 46 6.62 -4.52 8.18
N LYS A 47 6.84 -3.25 8.56
CA LYS A 47 8.13 -2.76 9.06
C LYS A 47 8.55 -3.52 10.33
N SER A 48 7.63 -3.66 11.27
CA SER A 48 7.86 -4.37 12.53
C SER A 48 8.22 -5.84 12.31
N ASP A 49 7.56 -6.52 11.36
CA ASP A 49 7.86 -7.91 11.01
C ASP A 49 9.28 -8.10 10.46
N LEU A 50 9.85 -7.11 9.76
CA LEU A 50 11.24 -7.21 9.27
C LEU A 50 12.24 -7.34 10.42
N GLU A 51 11.94 -6.71 11.56
CA GLU A 51 12.75 -6.75 12.77
C GLU A 51 12.38 -7.95 13.65
N ASN A 52 11.10 -8.16 13.92
CA ASN A 52 10.62 -9.18 14.85
C ASN A 52 10.82 -10.61 14.36
N LEU A 53 10.95 -10.82 13.04
CA LEU A 53 11.20 -12.15 12.48
C LEU A 53 12.66 -12.59 12.63
N LYS A 54 13.58 -11.69 13.01
CA LYS A 54 14.98 -12.03 13.23
C LYS A 54 15.09 -13.02 14.39
N ASP A 55 15.76 -14.13 14.14
CA ASP A 55 15.92 -15.24 15.09
C ASP A 55 17.38 -15.72 15.20
N SER A 56 18.30 -15.10 14.46
CA SER A 56 19.73 -15.40 14.55
C SER A 56 20.35 -14.84 15.83
N THR A 57 21.14 -15.68 16.49
CA THR A 57 21.97 -15.26 17.65
C THR A 57 23.36 -14.79 17.23
N MET A 58 23.74 -15.02 15.96
CA MET A 58 25.09 -14.77 15.44
C MET A 58 25.21 -13.45 14.69
N CYS A 59 24.10 -12.90 14.21
CA CYS A 59 24.05 -11.67 13.43
C CYS A 59 22.66 -11.04 13.51
N ASP A 60 22.55 -9.79 13.07
CA ASP A 60 21.28 -9.12 12.87
C ASP A 60 20.55 -9.68 11.63
N GLY A 61 19.91 -10.85 11.79
CA GLY A 61 19.36 -11.59 10.66
C GLY A 61 18.56 -12.83 11.06
N TYR A 62 18.53 -13.82 10.17
CA TYR A 62 17.60 -14.96 10.26
C TYR A 62 18.33 -16.30 10.16
N GLU A 63 17.79 -17.31 10.82
CA GLU A 63 18.23 -18.69 10.71
C GLU A 63 17.53 -19.39 9.54
N VAL A 64 18.32 -19.97 8.64
CA VAL A 64 17.83 -20.84 7.57
C VAL A 64 18.49 -22.20 7.75
N GLY A 65 17.76 -23.15 8.35
CA GLY A 65 18.32 -24.43 8.76
C GLY A 65 19.32 -24.24 9.90
N SER A 66 20.60 -24.54 9.66
CA SER A 66 21.70 -24.35 10.64
C SER A 66 22.58 -23.14 10.33
N TYR A 67 22.11 -22.22 9.48
CA TYR A 67 22.90 -21.12 8.97
C TYR A 67 22.27 -19.77 9.34
N ALA A 68 23.05 -18.93 10.02
CA ALA A 68 22.76 -17.53 10.20
C ALA A 68 22.90 -16.76 8.86
N THR A 69 21.86 -16.02 8.50
CA THR A 69 21.74 -15.30 7.22
C THR A 69 21.36 -13.83 7.42
N VAL A 70 21.78 -12.98 6.49
CA VAL A 70 21.42 -11.56 6.43
C VAL A 70 20.62 -11.33 5.14
N PRO A 71 19.54 -10.54 5.18
CA PRO A 71 18.72 -10.27 4.00
C PRO A 71 19.39 -9.27 3.05
N GLU A 72 19.31 -9.55 1.76
CA GLU A 72 19.59 -8.59 0.70
C GLU A 72 18.32 -8.39 -0.14
N TYR A 73 17.83 -7.15 -0.16
CA TYR A 73 16.59 -6.80 -0.86
C TYR A 73 16.89 -6.19 -2.22
N HIS A 74 16.20 -6.69 -3.24
CA HIS A 74 16.17 -6.12 -4.58
C HIS A 74 14.75 -5.67 -4.89
N ILE A 75 14.57 -4.35 -5.03
CA ILE A 75 13.28 -3.72 -5.28
C ILE A 75 13.23 -3.27 -6.73
N ASN A 76 12.27 -3.80 -7.49
CA ASN A 76 12.00 -3.36 -8.86
C ASN A 76 10.62 -2.70 -8.91
N ARG A 77 10.59 -1.39 -8.71
CA ARG A 77 9.35 -0.58 -8.71
C ARG A 77 8.63 -0.59 -10.06
N ASN A 78 9.38 -0.66 -11.17
CA ASN A 78 8.80 -0.75 -12.52
C ASN A 78 8.02 -2.05 -12.72
N LYS A 79 8.59 -3.18 -12.29
CA LYS A 79 7.95 -4.50 -12.35
C LYS A 79 7.05 -4.81 -11.15
N ARG A 80 7.01 -3.93 -10.14
CA ARG A 80 6.24 -4.08 -8.90
C ARG A 80 6.60 -5.36 -8.14
N VAL A 81 7.90 -5.66 -8.10
CA VAL A 81 8.46 -6.89 -7.52
C VAL A 81 9.50 -6.56 -6.46
N VAL A 82 9.41 -7.24 -5.32
CA VAL A 82 10.46 -7.26 -4.29
C VAL A 82 11.00 -8.67 -4.19
N THR A 83 12.32 -8.82 -4.28
CA THR A 83 13.02 -10.08 -4.07
C THR A 83 13.92 -9.95 -2.85
N VAL A 84 13.93 -10.96 -1.98
CA VAL A 84 14.91 -11.07 -0.91
C VAL A 84 15.79 -12.29 -1.14
N LEU A 85 17.09 -12.12 -0.93
CA LEU A 85 18.08 -13.19 -0.88
C LEU A 85 18.60 -13.27 0.56
N LEU A 86 18.42 -14.42 1.21
CA LEU A 86 19.01 -14.67 2.51
C LEU A 86 20.41 -15.23 2.30
N LYS A 87 21.42 -14.38 2.51
CA LYS A 87 22.83 -14.71 2.30
C LYS A 87 23.47 -15.10 3.63
N GLY A 88 24.24 -16.19 3.66
CA GLY A 88 24.89 -16.65 4.89
C GLY A 88 25.88 -15.60 5.37
N TYR A 89 25.76 -15.23 6.65
CA TYR A 89 26.44 -14.08 7.26
C TYR A 89 27.96 -14.02 6.97
N ARG A 90 28.65 -15.17 7.03
CA ARG A 90 30.10 -15.27 6.77
C ARG A 90 30.48 -15.68 5.36
N SER A 91 29.58 -16.37 4.64
CA SER A 91 29.92 -17.03 3.38
C SER A 91 29.47 -16.26 2.15
N GLY A 92 28.50 -15.34 2.29
CA GLY A 92 27.85 -14.67 1.16
C GLY A 92 27.00 -15.58 0.26
N ARG A 93 26.98 -16.89 0.51
CA ARG A 93 26.18 -17.87 -0.25
C ARG A 93 24.69 -17.63 0.00
N ILE A 94 23.88 -17.79 -1.02
CA ILE A 94 22.42 -17.67 -0.92
C ILE A 94 21.86 -18.99 -0.39
N TYR A 95 21.19 -18.96 0.75
CA TYR A 95 20.55 -20.13 1.37
C TYR A 95 19.05 -20.19 1.10
N ALA A 96 18.40 -19.04 0.95
CA ALA A 96 16.99 -18.96 0.61
C ALA A 96 16.68 -17.71 -0.21
N LYS A 97 15.56 -17.77 -0.91
CA LYS A 97 15.06 -16.70 -1.77
C LYS A 97 13.55 -16.59 -1.63
N GLY A 98 13.07 -15.36 -1.51
CA GLY A 98 11.65 -15.05 -1.54
C GLY A 98 11.35 -13.97 -2.55
N ILE A 99 10.18 -14.06 -3.18
CA ILE A 99 9.71 -13.08 -4.17
C ILE A 99 8.30 -12.65 -3.79
N ALA A 100 8.04 -11.35 -3.73
CA ALA A 100 6.72 -10.75 -3.68
C ALA A 100 6.47 -9.99 -4.99
N LYS A 101 5.34 -10.28 -5.64
CA LYS A 101 4.87 -9.57 -6.83
C LYS A 101 3.53 -8.95 -6.49
N CYS A 102 3.44 -7.62 -6.60
CA CYS A 102 2.20 -6.89 -6.35
C CYS A 102 1.30 -6.99 -7.59
N ASP A 103 -0.01 -7.20 -7.37
CA ASP A 103 -0.98 -7.24 -8.45
C ASP A 103 -1.04 -5.87 -9.16
N PRO A 104 -1.19 -5.81 -10.49
CA PRO A 104 -1.28 -4.54 -11.21
C PRO A 104 -2.42 -3.62 -10.74
N ARG A 105 -3.48 -4.18 -10.14
CA ARG A 105 -4.66 -3.46 -9.61
C ARG A 105 -4.55 -3.11 -8.12
N ASP A 106 -3.52 -3.61 -7.44
CA ASP A 106 -3.22 -3.28 -6.04
C ASP A 106 -2.25 -2.08 -6.00
N THR A 107 -2.08 -1.40 -4.88
CA THR A 107 -1.11 -0.31 -4.73
C THR A 107 0.21 -0.89 -4.21
N PHE A 108 1.30 -0.67 -4.93
CA PHE A 108 2.61 -1.17 -4.53
C PHE A 108 3.10 -0.48 -3.25
N ASN A 109 3.58 -1.28 -2.29
CA ASN A 109 4.30 -0.78 -1.13
C ASN A 109 5.56 -1.62 -0.89
N GLU A 110 6.71 -0.98 -0.78
CA GLU A 110 7.98 -1.70 -0.64
C GLU A 110 8.10 -2.46 0.67
N HIS A 111 7.57 -1.95 1.79
CA HIS A 111 7.70 -2.60 3.10
C HIS A 111 6.80 -3.82 3.19
N ILE A 112 5.56 -3.71 2.68
CA ILE A 112 4.67 -4.88 2.53
C ILE A 112 5.33 -5.92 1.61
N GLY A 113 5.91 -5.48 0.49
CA GLY A 113 6.62 -6.36 -0.44
C GLY A 113 7.84 -7.06 0.20
N LYS A 114 8.65 -6.33 0.97
CA LYS A 114 9.79 -6.87 1.73
C LYS A 114 9.31 -7.92 2.73
N ALA A 115 8.27 -7.62 3.52
CA ALA A 115 7.72 -8.56 4.50
C ALA A 115 7.21 -9.84 3.82
N ILE A 116 6.37 -9.74 2.79
CA ILE A 116 5.86 -10.92 2.05
C ILE A 116 7.02 -11.75 1.47
N ALA A 117 8.02 -11.09 0.88
CA ALA A 117 9.18 -11.78 0.32
C ALA A 117 9.96 -12.51 1.42
N LEU A 118 10.17 -11.89 2.58
CA LEU A 118 10.85 -12.48 3.72
C LEU A 118 10.10 -13.69 4.29
N TYR A 119 8.78 -13.60 4.53
CA TYR A 119 7.95 -14.74 4.95
C TYR A 119 8.12 -15.92 3.99
N ARG A 120 8.10 -15.65 2.67
CA ARG A 120 8.30 -16.69 1.64
C ARG A 120 9.71 -17.28 1.67
N ALA A 121 10.74 -16.47 1.86
CA ALA A 121 12.12 -16.95 1.96
C ALA A 121 12.34 -17.85 3.19
N LEU A 122 11.72 -17.48 4.32
CA LEU A 122 11.76 -18.26 5.57
C LEU A 122 10.79 -19.46 5.55
N SER A 123 10.09 -19.72 4.43
CA SER A 123 9.05 -20.75 4.33
C SER A 123 7.94 -20.64 5.40
N LYS A 124 7.67 -19.42 5.88
CA LYS A 124 6.61 -19.11 6.85
C LYS A 124 5.33 -18.70 6.12
N LYS A 125 4.17 -18.98 6.72
CA LYS A 125 2.87 -18.56 6.18
C LYS A 125 2.79 -17.04 6.15
N VAL A 126 2.52 -16.46 4.97
CA VAL A 126 2.32 -15.01 4.82
C VAL A 126 1.03 -14.58 5.55
N PRO A 127 1.09 -13.59 6.46
CA PRO A 127 -0.10 -13.04 7.10
C PRO A 127 -1.11 -12.50 6.07
N THR A 128 -2.39 -12.85 6.24
CA THR A 128 -3.46 -12.45 5.31
C THR A 128 -3.64 -10.94 5.22
N LYS A 129 -3.33 -10.19 6.29
CA LYS A 129 -3.38 -8.73 6.33
C LYS A 129 -2.55 -8.05 5.22
N TYR A 130 -1.48 -8.69 4.75
CA TYR A 130 -0.65 -8.17 3.65
C TYR A 130 -1.21 -8.47 2.25
N LEU A 131 -2.22 -9.33 2.15
CA LEU A 131 -2.79 -9.79 0.88
C LEU A 131 -4.19 -9.23 0.63
N THR A 132 -4.84 -8.69 1.66
CA THR A 132 -6.24 -8.25 1.61
C THR A 132 -6.44 -6.81 2.07
N VAL A 133 -5.35 -6.05 2.27
CA VAL A 133 -5.45 -4.63 2.64
C VAL A 133 -6.05 -3.84 1.48
N GLU A 134 -6.98 -2.93 1.78
CA GLU A 134 -7.59 -2.08 0.75
C GLU A 134 -6.57 -1.09 0.17
N ASN A 135 -6.74 -0.74 -1.12
CA ASN A 135 -5.99 0.33 -1.76
C ASN A 135 -6.31 1.69 -1.14
N PRO A 136 -5.33 2.61 -1.02
CA PRO A 136 -5.61 3.97 -0.62
C PRO A 136 -6.52 4.64 -1.64
N VAL A 137 -7.43 5.49 -1.16
CA VAL A 137 -8.46 6.15 -1.99
C VAL A 137 -8.18 7.62 -2.25
N GLU A 138 -7.25 8.22 -1.51
CA GLU A 138 -6.81 9.60 -1.66
C GLU A 138 -5.28 9.64 -1.64
N PRO A 139 -4.64 10.40 -2.55
CA PRO A 139 -3.20 10.54 -2.55
C PRO A 139 -2.69 11.33 -1.33
N GLU A 140 -1.58 10.91 -0.78
CA GLU A 140 -0.80 11.64 0.22
C GLU A 140 0.53 12.12 -0.38
N ILE A 141 1.20 13.05 0.30
CA ILE A 141 2.54 13.51 -0.12
C ILE A 141 3.50 12.30 -0.11
N GLY A 142 4.29 12.18 -1.18
CA GLY A 142 5.22 11.10 -1.43
C GLY A 142 4.67 9.96 -2.27
N ASP A 143 3.35 9.88 -2.47
CA ASP A 143 2.74 8.85 -3.31
C ASP A 143 3.09 9.08 -4.79
N ILE A 144 3.08 8.00 -5.56
CA ILE A 144 3.14 8.03 -7.03
C ILE A 144 1.76 7.66 -7.56
N ILE A 145 1.18 8.56 -8.34
CA ILE A 145 -0.13 8.37 -8.96
C ILE A 145 -0.01 8.14 -10.46
N LEU A 146 -1.00 7.47 -11.03
CA LEU A 146 -1.29 7.48 -12.47
C LEU A 146 -2.35 8.54 -12.72
N THR A 147 -2.08 9.51 -13.59
CA THR A 147 -3.04 10.60 -13.85
C THR A 147 -3.89 10.36 -15.10
N SER A 148 -5.11 10.91 -15.09
CA SER A 148 -6.00 11.06 -16.26
C SER A 148 -6.09 12.51 -16.74
N TYR A 149 -5.23 13.39 -16.22
CA TYR A 149 -5.18 14.76 -16.69
C TYR A 149 -4.69 14.78 -18.15
N PRO A 150 -5.39 15.45 -19.09
CA PRO A 150 -5.12 15.29 -20.53
C PRO A 150 -3.69 15.55 -20.97
N GLU A 151 -2.99 16.49 -20.33
CA GLU A 151 -1.59 16.84 -20.66
C GLU A 151 -0.57 15.81 -20.18
N PHE A 152 -0.94 14.95 -19.22
CA PHE A 152 -0.05 14.01 -18.54
C PHE A 152 -0.66 12.59 -18.49
N GLU A 153 -1.57 12.26 -19.41
CA GLU A 153 -2.38 11.06 -19.31
C GLU A 153 -1.51 9.78 -19.24
N ASN A 154 -1.78 8.92 -18.26
CA ASN A 154 -1.03 7.69 -17.96
C ASN A 154 0.43 7.91 -17.50
N GLU A 155 0.82 9.15 -17.19
CA GLU A 155 2.11 9.41 -16.57
C GLU A 155 2.10 9.08 -15.08
N ARG A 156 3.27 8.69 -14.58
CA ARG A 156 3.51 8.42 -13.17
C ARG A 156 4.02 9.68 -12.51
N ILE A 157 3.18 10.31 -11.70
CA ILE A 157 3.48 11.60 -11.10
C ILE A 157 3.66 11.44 -9.59
N ARG A 158 4.76 11.97 -9.07
CA ARG A 158 5.02 12.05 -7.63
C ARG A 158 4.24 13.21 -7.01
N VAL A 159 3.54 12.92 -5.93
CA VAL A 159 2.78 13.92 -5.18
C VAL A 159 3.71 14.66 -4.21
N VAL A 160 3.80 15.98 -4.35
CA VAL A 160 4.71 16.83 -3.56
C VAL A 160 3.96 17.90 -2.76
N LYS A 161 4.64 18.51 -1.77
CA LYS A 161 4.01 19.50 -0.87
C LYS A 161 4.08 20.93 -1.41
N SER A 162 5.13 21.29 -2.15
CA SER A 162 5.40 22.67 -2.56
C SER A 162 5.70 22.78 -4.05
N MET A 163 5.52 23.98 -4.58
CA MET A 163 5.83 24.29 -5.97
C MET A 163 7.32 24.11 -6.27
N SER A 164 8.20 24.43 -5.31
CA SER A 164 9.66 24.24 -5.47
C SER A 164 10.05 22.78 -5.71
N GLU A 165 9.30 21.83 -5.15
CA GLU A 165 9.50 20.38 -5.37
C GLU A 165 8.85 19.87 -6.67
N ALA A 166 7.89 20.64 -7.20
CA ALA A 166 7.22 20.35 -8.47
C ALA A 166 7.99 20.92 -9.69
N MET A 167 9.12 21.61 -9.45
CA MET A 167 9.98 22.12 -10.52
C MET A 167 10.94 21.04 -11.07
N ASP A 168 11.08 19.91 -10.39
CA ASP A 168 11.74 18.71 -10.89
C ASP A 168 10.72 17.85 -11.67
N GLU A 169 11.14 17.30 -12.81
CA GLU A 169 10.29 16.54 -13.73
C GLU A 169 9.50 15.41 -13.03
N ASP A 170 8.27 15.15 -13.52
CA ASP A 170 7.31 14.16 -13.04
C ASP A 170 6.75 14.35 -11.61
N ALA A 171 6.59 15.61 -11.14
CA ALA A 171 6.00 15.92 -9.84
C ALA A 171 4.83 16.92 -9.93
N ALA A 172 3.84 16.75 -9.05
CA ALA A 172 2.72 17.68 -8.94
C ALA A 172 2.29 17.90 -7.48
N MET A 173 1.92 19.13 -7.16
CA MET A 173 1.42 19.47 -5.83
C MET A 173 0.14 18.71 -5.51
N LEU A 174 -0.03 18.25 -4.27
CA LEU A 174 -1.22 17.52 -3.80
C LEU A 174 -2.56 18.18 -4.17
N ARG A 175 -2.62 19.52 -4.16
CA ARG A 175 -3.85 20.28 -4.44
C ARG A 175 -4.07 20.62 -5.92
N SER A 176 -3.13 20.25 -6.79
CA SER A 176 -3.17 20.57 -8.21
C SER A 176 -4.31 19.83 -8.94
N PRO A 177 -4.80 20.36 -10.07
CA PRO A 177 -5.73 19.64 -10.94
C PRO A 177 -5.21 18.27 -11.39
N VAL A 178 -3.89 18.15 -11.60
CA VAL A 178 -3.24 16.90 -12.02
C VAL A 178 -3.44 15.78 -10.99
N VAL A 179 -3.24 16.07 -9.70
CA VAL A 179 -3.43 15.11 -8.62
C VAL A 179 -4.91 14.84 -8.33
N LYS A 180 -5.78 15.85 -8.50
CA LYS A 180 -7.24 15.67 -8.34
C LYS A 180 -7.85 14.77 -9.40
N ASN A 181 -7.28 14.74 -10.61
CA ASN A 181 -7.74 13.92 -11.72
C ASN A 181 -6.85 12.67 -11.89
N PHE A 182 -6.52 12.02 -10.79
CA PHE A 182 -5.79 10.74 -10.81
C PHE A 182 -6.72 9.55 -11.05
N THR A 183 -6.19 8.47 -11.61
CA THR A 183 -6.91 7.21 -11.78
C THR A 183 -6.54 6.18 -10.73
N PHE A 184 -5.27 6.16 -10.31
CA PHE A 184 -4.76 5.11 -9.44
C PHE A 184 -3.54 5.55 -8.63
N ILE A 185 -3.45 5.19 -7.35
CA ILE A 185 -2.21 5.32 -6.58
C ILE A 185 -1.37 4.08 -6.87
N VAL A 186 -0.29 4.26 -7.61
CA VAL A 186 0.55 3.17 -8.13
C VAL A 186 1.50 2.67 -7.05
N ASP A 187 2.09 3.59 -6.29
CA ASP A 187 3.12 3.31 -5.29
C ASP A 187 2.93 4.27 -4.10
N ASP A 188 2.70 3.73 -2.91
CA ASP A 188 2.59 4.50 -1.66
C ASP A 188 3.80 4.25 -0.73
N SER A 189 4.92 3.82 -1.30
CA SER A 189 6.19 3.69 -0.61
C SER A 189 6.80 5.09 -0.42
N LYS A 190 6.43 5.72 0.69
CA LYS A 190 7.01 7.00 1.09
C LYS A 190 8.48 6.81 1.43
N SER A 191 9.33 7.68 0.89
CA SER A 191 10.73 7.78 1.36
C SER A 191 10.72 8.17 2.84
N GLU A 192 11.52 7.47 3.64
CA GLU A 192 11.78 7.84 5.05
C GLU A 192 12.52 9.18 5.16
#